data_AF-A0A401ZV38-F1
#
_entry.id   AF-A0A401ZV38-F1
#
_cell.length_a   1.000
_cell.length_b   1.000
_cell.length_c   1.000
_cell.angle_alpha   90.00
_cell.angle_beta   90.00
_cell.angle_gamma   90.00
#
_symmetry.space_group_name_H-M   'P 1'
#
loop_
_entity.id
_entity.type
_entity.pdbx_description
1 polymer ?
#
loop_
_entity_poly.entity_id
_entity_poly.type
_entity_poly.pdbx_seq_one_letter_code
_entity_poly.pdbx_strand_id
1 'polypeptide(L)'
;MNRFATVCAAFRIVCARMGFVGVLGMALVALGGLLPPAAALARSDTHASGGGAIVYIHTATPSNSIYDWTDLDNPVTNNNPRAIVFVTPNWNPNGGGGIYDNHPIGVWYHGGKWAIFNQDLTAIPNGAAFNVYALPNSSYTGVFVHSATQSNIAANFTDFSSRLSNNNPRALIIVTPNWNPNGVGGIYDNHPIGVWYHGGKWSIFNQDLAAMPVGASFNVYVFSYQVYGAFRHTADPNNSVYDWTYLNHPVTNNNPKALVFTTPSYYPNSVYNNHNIGVWYYNSQWAIFNQDLSAVPNGASFNVLAFYSPYSPYQKK
;
A
#
# COMPACT_ATOMS: atom_id res chain seq x y z
N MET A 1 22.24 -4.46 -31.62
CA MET A 1 23.55 -3.77 -31.73
C MET A 1 23.33 -2.28 -31.51
N ASN A 2 23.92 -1.80 -30.42
CA ASN A 2 24.08 -0.45 -29.87
C ASN A 2 23.74 0.77 -30.74
N ARG A 3 22.94 1.67 -30.16
CA ARG A 3 23.13 3.13 -30.25
C ARG A 3 22.87 3.80 -28.90
N PHE A 4 23.88 3.82 -28.05
CA PHE A 4 23.97 4.65 -26.84
C PHE A 4 25.30 5.42 -26.88
N ALA A 5 25.21 6.75 -27.01
CA ALA A 5 26.20 7.77 -26.63
C ALA A 5 25.63 9.10 -27.14
N THR A 6 25.32 10.09 -26.31
CA THR A 6 26.22 11.15 -25.80
C THR A 6 25.26 12.05 -24.98
N VAL A 7 25.57 12.58 -23.79
CA VAL A 7 26.19 13.90 -23.54
C VAL A 7 26.10 14.14 -22.02
N CYS A 8 27.21 14.50 -21.37
CA CYS A 8 27.35 15.69 -20.50
C CYS A 8 28.63 15.61 -19.67
N ALA A 9 29.60 16.47 -20.01
CA ALA A 9 30.72 16.83 -19.16
C ALA A 9 30.72 18.37 -19.03
N ALA A 10 30.73 18.88 -17.79
CA ALA A 10 31.44 20.10 -17.40
C ALA A 10 31.27 20.36 -15.89
N PHE A 11 32.35 20.15 -15.14
CA PHE A 11 32.56 20.66 -13.78
C PHE A 11 33.52 21.85 -13.89
N ARG A 12 33.23 22.99 -13.24
CA ARG A 12 34.25 23.93 -12.74
C ARG A 12 33.81 24.66 -11.46
N ILE A 13 34.78 24.72 -10.56
CA ILE A 13 34.82 25.31 -9.22
C ILE A 13 35.21 26.80 -9.32
N VAL A 14 34.71 27.67 -8.42
CA VAL A 14 35.39 28.90 -7.98
C VAL A 14 35.16 29.10 -6.47
N CYS A 15 36.25 29.45 -5.76
CA CYS A 15 36.36 29.72 -4.33
C CYS A 15 37.15 31.04 -4.13
N ALA A 16 36.81 31.85 -3.11
CA ALA A 16 37.59 32.93 -2.42
C ALA A 16 36.64 34.07 -1.94
N ARG A 17 36.79 34.81 -0.82
CA ARG A 17 37.79 34.91 0.27
C ARG A 17 37.23 35.81 1.44
N MET A 18 37.74 35.52 2.65
CA MET A 18 37.89 36.25 3.94
C MET A 18 37.61 37.76 4.12
N GLY A 19 37.21 38.11 5.37
CA GLY A 19 37.47 39.39 6.06
C GLY A 19 37.05 39.36 7.55
N PHE A 20 37.96 39.72 8.46
CA PHE A 20 37.88 39.65 9.95
C PHE A 20 37.90 41.07 10.56
N VAL A 21 37.55 41.20 11.86
CA VAL A 21 38.01 42.15 12.91
C VAL A 21 36.89 42.83 13.72
N GLY A 22 36.96 42.72 15.06
CA GLY A 22 36.44 43.72 16.01
C GLY A 22 35.92 43.16 17.35
N VAL A 23 36.72 43.24 18.43
CA VAL A 23 36.36 42.89 19.83
C VAL A 23 36.30 44.14 20.70
N LEU A 24 35.34 44.19 21.63
CA LEU A 24 35.27 44.77 23.01
C LEU A 24 33.80 45.21 23.23
N GLY A 25 33.06 44.96 24.31
CA GLY A 25 33.30 44.43 25.65
C GLY A 25 32.33 45.18 26.59
N MET A 26 31.48 44.48 27.37
CA MET A 26 31.04 44.89 28.72
C MET A 26 29.95 43.94 29.27
N ALA A 27 30.12 43.57 30.53
CA ALA A 27 29.24 42.71 31.31
C ALA A 27 28.07 43.50 31.93
N LEU A 28 26.93 42.83 32.11
CA LEU A 28 25.94 43.19 33.13
C LEU A 28 25.30 41.91 33.70
N VAL A 29 25.27 41.82 35.03
CA VAL A 29 24.69 40.74 35.85
C VAL A 29 23.37 41.22 36.44
N ALA A 30 22.33 40.37 36.45
CA ALA A 30 21.30 40.20 37.51
C ALA A 30 20.08 39.41 36.94
N LEU A 31 19.86 38.15 37.36
CA LEU A 31 19.02 37.67 38.48
C LEU A 31 17.53 37.48 38.14
N GLY A 32 17.03 36.25 38.27
CA GLY A 32 15.59 35.95 38.30
C GLY A 32 15.28 34.49 37.94
N GLY A 33 15.06 33.64 38.94
CA GLY A 33 15.00 32.18 38.81
C GLY A 33 13.81 31.62 38.02
N LEU A 34 13.84 30.31 37.77
CA LEU A 34 12.72 29.38 38.05
C LEU A 34 13.09 27.91 37.72
N LEU A 35 13.00 27.10 38.77
CA LEU A 35 12.71 25.66 38.85
C LEU A 35 13.83 24.63 38.55
N PRO A 36 14.00 23.61 39.42
CA PRO A 36 14.84 22.46 39.13
C PRO A 36 14.20 21.59 38.02
N PRO A 37 14.98 20.86 37.21
CA PRO A 37 14.41 19.87 36.32
C PRO A 37 13.74 18.79 37.18
N ALA A 38 12.41 18.66 37.04
CA ALA A 38 11.69 17.52 37.56
C ALA A 38 12.31 16.26 36.95
N ALA A 39 12.86 15.40 37.82
CA ALA A 39 13.19 14.03 37.46
C ALA A 39 11.88 13.36 37.00
N ALA A 40 11.72 13.21 35.69
CA ALA A 40 10.65 12.42 35.14
C ALA A 40 10.84 10.97 35.61
N LEU A 41 9.94 10.51 36.46
CA LEU A 41 9.82 9.13 36.89
C LEU A 41 9.82 8.24 35.64
N ALA A 42 10.80 7.34 35.55
CA ALA A 42 10.80 6.28 34.57
C ALA A 42 9.57 5.40 34.82
N ARG A 43 8.54 5.56 33.99
CA ARG A 43 7.44 4.61 33.92
C ARG A 43 7.97 3.36 33.23
N SER A 44 8.15 2.31 34.01
CA SER A 44 8.35 0.95 33.51
C SER A 44 7.06 0.50 32.83
N ASP A 45 6.92 0.80 31.54
CA ASP A 45 5.95 0.12 30.71
C ASP A 45 6.62 -1.13 30.13
N THR A 46 6.23 -2.27 30.66
CA THR A 46 6.43 -3.56 30.02
C THR A 46 5.85 -3.49 28.60
N HIS A 47 6.74 -3.50 27.60
CA HIS A 47 6.37 -3.42 26.19
C HIS A 47 5.62 -4.68 25.73
N ALA A 48 4.29 -4.62 25.75
CA ALA A 48 3.43 -5.41 24.88
C ALA A 48 3.06 -4.56 23.65
N SER A 49 3.55 -4.91 22.46
CA SER A 49 3.04 -4.48 21.13
C SER A 49 2.76 -2.97 20.96
N GLY A 50 3.80 -2.12 20.93
CA GLY A 50 3.69 -0.67 20.78
C GLY A 50 4.20 -0.08 19.45
N GLY A 51 3.89 -0.70 18.30
CA GLY A 51 4.22 -0.13 16.99
C GLY A 51 3.00 0.58 16.38
N GLY A 52 3.12 1.87 16.04
CA GLY A 52 2.16 2.53 15.15
C GLY A 52 2.12 1.85 13.77
N ALA A 53 1.18 2.25 12.92
CA ALA A 53 1.09 1.71 11.56
C ALA A 53 2.42 1.88 10.80
N ILE A 54 2.79 0.87 10.00
CA ILE A 54 4.01 0.87 9.19
C ILE A 54 3.67 0.72 7.71
N VAL A 55 4.49 1.33 6.86
CA VAL A 55 4.39 1.21 5.41
C VAL A 55 5.78 0.99 4.83
N TYR A 56 5.96 -0.04 4.00
CA TYR A 56 7.26 -0.44 3.48
C TYR A 56 7.14 -1.27 2.19
N ILE A 57 8.27 -1.56 1.57
CA ILE A 57 8.39 -2.49 0.44
C ILE A 57 8.82 -3.84 1.00
N HIS A 58 8.06 -4.88 0.71
CA HIS A 58 8.44 -6.27 0.93
C HIS A 58 8.98 -6.87 -0.35
N THR A 59 9.99 -7.73 -0.25
CA THR A 59 10.56 -8.46 -1.39
C THR A 59 10.70 -9.93 -1.03
N ALA A 60 10.16 -10.79 -1.88
CA ALA A 60 10.30 -12.23 -1.79
C ALA A 60 11.76 -12.62 -2.02
N THR A 61 12.33 -13.39 -1.10
CA THR A 61 13.67 -13.95 -1.16
C THR A 61 13.64 -15.43 -0.81
N PRO A 62 14.69 -16.21 -1.15
CA PRO A 62 14.77 -17.61 -0.76
C PRO A 62 14.74 -17.83 0.76
N SER A 63 15.04 -16.80 1.56
CA SER A 63 15.08 -16.91 3.02
C SER A 63 13.75 -16.60 3.70
N ASN A 64 12.82 -15.92 3.02
CA ASN A 64 11.51 -15.56 3.56
C ASN A 64 10.34 -16.17 2.77
N SER A 65 10.61 -16.87 1.66
CA SER A 65 9.59 -17.41 0.78
C SER A 65 9.64 -18.93 0.74
N ILE A 66 8.48 -19.55 0.85
CA ILE A 66 8.30 -20.99 0.78
C ILE A 66 7.04 -21.23 -0.07
N TYR A 67 7.17 -22.02 -1.14
CA TYR A 67 6.10 -22.29 -2.10
C TYR A 67 5.41 -21.00 -2.58
N ASP A 68 4.12 -20.87 -2.30
CA ASP A 68 3.20 -19.81 -2.73
C ASP A 68 3.17 -18.60 -1.80
N TRP A 69 4.00 -18.54 -0.74
CA TRP A 69 3.98 -17.39 0.19
C TRP A 69 5.36 -16.83 0.54
N THR A 70 5.34 -15.59 1.03
CA THR A 70 6.49 -14.86 1.55
C THR A 70 6.17 -14.19 2.89
N ASP A 71 6.98 -14.45 3.90
CA ASP A 71 6.77 -14.03 5.29
C ASP A 71 7.13 -12.56 5.52
N LEU A 72 6.23 -11.84 6.18
CA LEU A 72 6.44 -10.49 6.68
C LEU A 72 7.07 -10.56 8.07
N ASP A 73 8.16 -9.80 8.27
CA ASP A 73 8.89 -9.78 9.53
C ASP A 73 9.04 -8.35 10.05
N ASN A 74 8.18 -7.95 10.98
CA ASN A 74 8.22 -6.63 11.59
C ASN A 74 7.42 -6.56 12.91
N PRO A 75 7.63 -5.54 13.76
CA PRO A 75 6.96 -5.42 15.06
C PRO A 75 5.43 -5.28 15.04
N VAL A 76 4.82 -4.95 13.89
CA VAL A 76 3.35 -4.78 13.78
C VAL A 76 2.67 -6.10 13.44
N THR A 77 3.28 -6.92 12.57
CA THR A 77 2.71 -8.19 12.09
C THR A 77 3.15 -9.41 12.91
N ASN A 78 4.33 -9.36 13.55
CA ASN A 78 4.86 -10.50 14.30
C ASN A 78 4.06 -10.74 15.57
N ASN A 79 3.69 -12.00 15.82
CA ASN A 79 2.90 -12.46 16.97
C ASN A 79 1.59 -11.70 17.15
N ASN A 80 1.05 -11.14 16.06
CA ASN A 80 -0.14 -10.32 16.08
C ASN A 80 -1.15 -10.79 15.02
N PRO A 81 -1.98 -11.81 15.33
CA PRO A 81 -3.05 -12.24 14.44
C PRO A 81 -4.13 -11.18 14.22
N ARG A 82 -4.14 -10.10 15.01
CA ARG A 82 -5.11 -8.99 14.90
C ARG A 82 -4.62 -7.85 14.00
N ALA A 83 -3.40 -7.93 13.48
CA ALA A 83 -2.91 -6.92 12.54
C ALA A 83 -3.76 -6.91 11.27
N ILE A 84 -3.85 -5.75 10.62
CA ILE A 84 -4.54 -5.58 9.34
C ILE A 84 -3.49 -5.19 8.32
N VAL A 85 -3.39 -6.00 7.26
CA VAL A 85 -2.34 -5.90 6.25
C VAL A 85 -2.96 -5.62 4.89
N PHE A 86 -2.55 -4.52 4.27
CA PHE A 86 -2.88 -4.15 2.90
C PHE A 86 -1.67 -4.34 2.01
N VAL A 87 -1.90 -4.87 0.81
CA VAL A 87 -0.83 -5.26 -0.12
C VAL A 87 -1.19 -4.83 -1.54
N THR A 88 -0.20 -4.40 -2.31
CA THR A 88 -0.30 -4.21 -3.76
C THR A 88 1.00 -4.67 -4.41
N PRO A 89 0.97 -5.51 -5.47
CA PRO A 89 2.17 -5.88 -6.22
C PRO A 89 2.89 -4.64 -6.75
N ASN A 90 4.20 -4.57 -6.55
CA ASN A 90 5.05 -3.49 -7.02
C ASN A 90 6.13 -4.11 -7.91
N TRP A 91 5.97 -3.98 -9.22
CA TRP A 91 6.85 -4.64 -10.18
C TRP A 91 8.30 -4.18 -10.01
N ASN A 92 8.54 -2.87 -9.95
CA ASN A 92 9.88 -2.30 -9.85
C ASN A 92 10.03 -1.29 -8.69
N PRO A 93 10.14 -1.77 -7.44
CA PRO A 93 10.40 -0.89 -6.32
C PRO A 93 11.62 0.01 -6.58
N ASN A 94 11.48 1.31 -6.30
CA ASN A 94 12.49 2.35 -6.57
C ASN A 94 12.81 2.63 -8.06
N GLY A 95 12.01 2.13 -9.01
CA GLY A 95 12.14 2.43 -10.44
C GLY A 95 13.19 1.60 -11.20
N GLY A 96 13.61 0.46 -10.65
CA GLY A 96 14.56 -0.46 -11.28
C GLY A 96 13.92 -1.45 -12.28
N GLY A 97 14.56 -2.60 -12.47
CA GLY A 97 13.95 -3.77 -13.11
C GLY A 97 13.06 -4.54 -12.12
N GLY A 98 12.06 -5.24 -12.65
CA GLY A 98 11.03 -5.89 -11.85
C GLY A 98 10.75 -7.35 -12.21
N ILE A 99 10.02 -8.03 -11.32
CA ILE A 99 9.55 -9.41 -11.49
C ILE A 99 8.03 -9.41 -11.49
N TYR A 100 7.41 -10.05 -12.48
CA TYR A 100 5.97 -10.24 -12.54
C TYR A 100 5.53 -11.36 -11.59
N ASP A 101 4.39 -11.16 -10.95
CA ASP A 101 3.71 -12.15 -10.13
C ASP A 101 2.22 -12.14 -10.46
N ASN A 102 1.87 -12.64 -11.66
CA ASN A 102 0.53 -12.53 -12.25
C ASN A 102 -0.48 -13.52 -11.64
N HIS A 103 -0.73 -13.40 -10.35
CA HIS A 103 -1.61 -14.28 -9.60
C HIS A 103 -2.50 -13.45 -8.65
N PRO A 104 -3.73 -13.92 -8.33
CA PRO A 104 -4.51 -13.29 -7.27
C PRO A 104 -3.78 -13.43 -5.94
N ILE A 105 -3.47 -12.31 -5.28
CA ILE A 105 -2.75 -12.32 -4.01
C ILE A 105 -3.69 -12.21 -2.81
N GLY A 106 -3.26 -12.73 -1.66
CA GLY A 106 -3.90 -12.54 -0.38
C GLY A 106 -2.88 -12.41 0.75
N VAL A 107 -3.39 -12.24 1.97
CA VAL A 107 -2.59 -12.34 3.20
C VAL A 107 -3.13 -13.39 4.14
N TRP A 108 -2.24 -14.05 4.87
CA TRP A 108 -2.60 -15.02 5.90
C TRP A 108 -1.64 -14.99 7.07
N TYR A 109 -2.12 -15.38 8.25
CA TYR A 109 -1.33 -15.47 9.47
C TYR A 109 -1.00 -16.92 9.81
N HIS A 110 0.29 -17.25 9.91
CA HIS A 110 0.77 -18.59 10.22
C HIS A 110 2.07 -18.53 11.01
N GLY A 111 2.33 -19.49 11.90
CA GLY A 111 3.63 -19.60 12.58
C GLY A 111 4.09 -18.35 13.36
N GLY A 112 3.17 -17.48 13.79
CA GLY A 112 3.53 -16.22 14.45
C GLY A 112 3.82 -15.05 13.50
N LYS A 113 3.60 -15.20 12.19
CA LYS A 113 3.87 -14.20 11.16
C LYS A 113 2.67 -14.02 10.23
N TRP A 114 2.55 -12.82 9.66
CA TRP A 114 1.73 -12.63 8.46
C TRP A 114 2.58 -12.94 7.23
N ALA A 115 1.96 -13.41 6.17
CA ALA A 115 2.58 -13.65 4.88
C ALA A 115 1.69 -13.17 3.74
N ILE A 116 2.32 -12.78 2.64
CA ILE A 116 1.66 -12.54 1.35
C ILE A 116 1.71 -13.86 0.59
N PHE A 117 0.62 -14.28 -0.03
CA PHE A 117 0.58 -15.54 -0.77
C PHE A 117 -0.23 -15.43 -2.07
N ASN A 118 0.09 -16.30 -3.02
CA ASN A 118 -0.68 -16.50 -4.25
C ASN A 118 -1.84 -17.44 -3.97
N GLN A 119 -3.07 -16.96 -4.15
CA GLN A 119 -4.28 -17.71 -3.81
C GLN A 119 -4.52 -18.92 -4.70
N ASP A 120 -3.86 -18.99 -5.86
CA ASP A 120 -3.91 -20.15 -6.75
C ASP A 120 -2.84 -21.21 -6.45
N LEU A 121 -2.10 -21.04 -5.35
CA LEU A 121 -1.01 -21.92 -4.90
C LEU A 121 0.21 -21.94 -5.84
N THR A 122 0.28 -21.01 -6.80
CA THR A 122 1.48 -20.85 -7.63
C THR A 122 2.60 -20.26 -6.79
N ALA A 123 3.82 -20.79 -6.93
CA ALA A 123 4.96 -20.31 -6.16
C ALA A 123 5.21 -18.81 -6.35
N ILE A 124 5.43 -18.07 -5.26
CA ILE A 124 5.83 -16.66 -5.36
C ILE A 124 7.25 -16.58 -5.94
N PRO A 125 7.47 -15.83 -7.04
CA PRO A 125 8.79 -15.69 -7.61
C PRO A 125 9.76 -14.96 -6.66
N ASN A 126 10.98 -15.49 -6.53
CA ASN A 126 12.05 -14.76 -5.85
C ASN A 126 12.31 -13.42 -6.56
N GLY A 127 12.33 -12.33 -5.78
CA GLY A 127 12.46 -10.96 -6.28
C GLY A 127 11.13 -10.27 -6.57
N ALA A 128 9.99 -10.97 -6.54
CA ALA A 128 8.67 -10.31 -6.54
C ALA A 128 8.57 -9.36 -5.35
N ALA A 129 8.04 -8.16 -5.58
CA ALA A 129 7.98 -7.11 -4.57
C ALA A 129 6.57 -6.57 -4.40
N PHE A 130 6.29 -6.07 -3.20
CA PHE A 130 4.96 -5.65 -2.78
C PHE A 130 5.06 -4.39 -1.91
N ASN A 131 4.17 -3.44 -2.14
CA ASN A 131 3.94 -2.38 -1.16
C ASN A 131 3.07 -2.95 -0.03
N VAL A 132 3.51 -2.78 1.22
CA VAL A 132 2.83 -3.31 2.41
C VAL A 132 2.48 -2.15 3.34
N TYR A 133 1.21 -2.08 3.74
CA TYR A 133 0.73 -1.18 4.78
C TYR A 133 0.10 -2.03 5.89
N ALA A 134 0.71 -2.03 7.07
CA ALA A 134 0.27 -2.84 8.20
C ALA A 134 -0.10 -1.95 9.40
N LEU A 135 -1.25 -2.26 10.01
CA LEU A 135 -1.73 -1.62 11.23
C LEU A 135 -1.83 -2.66 12.35
N PRO A 136 -1.57 -2.30 13.61
CA PRO A 136 -1.57 -3.26 14.70
C PRO A 136 -2.95 -3.85 15.00
N ASN A 137 -4.03 -3.16 14.65
CA ASN A 137 -5.42 -3.61 14.82
C ASN A 137 -6.42 -2.72 14.05
N SER A 138 -7.70 -3.05 14.16
CA SER A 138 -8.84 -2.33 13.54
C SER A 138 -9.32 -1.08 14.29
N SER A 139 -8.59 -0.57 15.29
CA SER A 139 -9.00 0.65 15.99
C SER A 139 -8.79 1.92 15.16
N TYR A 140 -8.15 1.81 14.00
CA TYR A 140 -7.98 2.91 13.05
C TYR A 140 -9.29 3.20 12.32
N THR A 141 -9.65 4.48 12.26
CA THR A 141 -10.87 4.94 11.61
C THR A 141 -10.96 4.43 10.17
N GLY A 142 -12.03 3.72 9.86
CA GLY A 142 -12.30 3.19 8.52
C GLY A 142 -11.60 1.88 8.18
N VAL A 143 -10.82 1.31 9.10
CA VAL A 143 -10.10 0.04 8.91
C VAL A 143 -10.83 -1.09 9.63
N PHE A 144 -11.17 -2.16 8.92
CA PHE A 144 -11.83 -3.33 9.50
C PHE A 144 -11.61 -4.58 8.64
N VAL A 145 -11.96 -5.74 9.20
CA VAL A 145 -12.10 -6.98 8.45
C VAL A 145 -13.57 -7.13 8.04
N HIS A 146 -13.80 -7.37 6.75
CA HIS A 146 -15.11 -7.75 6.21
C HIS A 146 -15.13 -9.26 5.95
N SER A 147 -16.23 -9.92 6.28
CA SER A 147 -16.44 -11.34 5.98
C SER A 147 -17.71 -11.54 5.18
N ALA A 148 -17.60 -12.30 4.10
CA ALA A 148 -18.70 -12.68 3.25
C ALA A 148 -19.56 -13.74 3.98
N THR A 149 -20.81 -13.40 4.28
CA THR A 149 -21.78 -14.29 4.90
C THR A 149 -22.94 -14.54 3.93
N GLN A 150 -23.71 -15.59 4.16
CA GLN A 150 -24.90 -15.87 3.35
C GLN A 150 -25.89 -14.68 3.30
N SER A 151 -25.92 -13.85 4.34
CA SER A 151 -26.84 -12.70 4.43
C SER A 151 -26.34 -11.44 3.71
N ASN A 152 -25.05 -11.36 3.36
CA ASN A 152 -24.48 -10.19 2.70
C ASN A 152 -23.93 -10.48 1.29
N ILE A 153 -23.92 -11.76 0.87
CA ILE A 153 -23.57 -12.17 -0.48
C ILE A 153 -24.79 -12.04 -1.40
N ALA A 154 -24.55 -11.51 -2.59
CA ALA A 154 -25.41 -11.69 -3.75
C ALA A 154 -24.55 -12.05 -4.96
N ALA A 155 -24.74 -13.26 -5.49
CA ALA A 155 -23.96 -13.80 -6.61
C ALA A 155 -22.43 -13.69 -6.40
N ASN A 156 -21.76 -12.82 -7.16
CA ASN A 156 -20.32 -12.63 -7.18
C ASN A 156 -19.82 -11.50 -6.27
N PHE A 157 -20.67 -10.92 -5.42
CA PHE A 157 -20.28 -9.83 -4.53
C PHE A 157 -20.79 -9.99 -3.09
N THR A 158 -20.12 -9.30 -2.18
CA THR A 158 -20.51 -9.18 -0.77
C THR A 158 -20.59 -7.71 -0.35
N ASP A 159 -21.73 -7.31 0.21
CA ASP A 159 -21.96 -5.96 0.72
C ASP A 159 -21.31 -5.78 2.09
N PHE A 160 -20.64 -4.65 2.28
CA PHE A 160 -20.17 -4.22 3.59
C PHE A 160 -20.79 -2.89 3.98
N SER A 161 -20.70 -2.54 5.26
CA SER A 161 -21.26 -1.30 5.78
C SER A 161 -20.36 -0.69 6.83
N SER A 162 -20.20 0.62 6.75
CA SER A 162 -19.43 1.40 7.72
C SER A 162 -19.96 2.83 7.74
N ARG A 163 -19.65 3.57 8.81
CA ARG A 163 -19.99 5.00 8.91
C ARG A 163 -19.44 5.82 7.73
N LEU A 164 -18.32 5.40 7.14
CA LEU A 164 -17.65 6.16 6.07
C LEU A 164 -18.07 5.74 4.66
N SER A 165 -18.62 4.53 4.49
CA SER A 165 -19.02 3.97 3.19
C SER A 165 -20.51 4.14 2.89
N ASN A 166 -21.37 4.09 3.92
CA ASN A 166 -22.82 4.11 3.75
C ASN A 166 -23.30 5.46 3.18
N ASN A 167 -24.14 5.40 2.14
CA ASN A 167 -24.67 6.57 1.42
C ASN A 167 -23.59 7.53 0.89
N ASN A 168 -22.37 7.02 0.69
CA ASN A 168 -21.22 7.82 0.29
C ASN A 168 -20.56 7.26 -0.98
N PRO A 169 -21.07 7.62 -2.17
CA PRO A 169 -20.45 7.22 -3.45
C PRO A 169 -19.05 7.82 -3.66
N ARG A 170 -18.64 8.79 -2.83
CA ARG A 170 -17.33 9.45 -2.91
C ARG A 170 -16.28 8.79 -2.02
N ALA A 171 -16.62 7.75 -1.27
CA ALA A 171 -15.64 6.99 -0.49
C ALA A 171 -14.61 6.35 -1.43
N LEU A 172 -13.38 6.22 -0.93
CA LEU A 172 -12.32 5.45 -1.56
C LEU A 172 -12.04 4.25 -0.67
N ILE A 173 -11.84 3.10 -1.29
CA ILE A 173 -11.70 1.82 -0.61
C ILE A 173 -10.48 1.10 -1.15
N ILE A 174 -9.61 0.67 -0.24
CA ILE A 174 -8.53 -0.28 -0.51
C ILE A 174 -8.90 -1.61 0.14
N VAL A 175 -8.69 -2.70 -0.61
CA VAL A 175 -9.03 -4.06 -0.20
C VAL A 175 -7.84 -4.99 -0.41
N THR A 176 -7.64 -5.91 0.52
CA THR A 176 -6.73 -7.05 0.36
C THR A 176 -7.42 -8.31 0.87
N PRO A 177 -7.49 -9.41 0.10
CA PRO A 177 -8.01 -10.69 0.60
C PRO A 177 -7.25 -11.14 1.85
N ASN A 178 -7.99 -11.55 2.88
CA ASN A 178 -7.46 -12.05 4.14
C ASN A 178 -7.98 -13.46 4.34
N TRP A 179 -7.12 -14.46 4.12
CA TRP A 179 -7.52 -15.85 4.13
C TRP A 179 -8.02 -16.29 5.51
N ASN A 180 -7.31 -15.92 6.58
CA ASN A 180 -7.61 -16.31 7.96
C ASN A 180 -7.59 -15.15 8.94
N PRO A 181 -8.61 -14.28 8.96
CA PRO A 181 -8.67 -13.19 9.92
C PRO A 181 -8.58 -13.71 11.36
N ASN A 182 -7.79 -13.04 12.20
CA ASN A 182 -7.45 -13.48 13.57
C ASN A 182 -6.69 -14.82 13.64
N GLY A 183 -6.15 -15.32 12.53
CA GLY A 183 -5.33 -16.54 12.49
C GLY A 183 -6.11 -17.85 12.59
N VAL A 184 -7.42 -17.85 12.34
CA VAL A 184 -8.28 -19.04 12.55
C VAL A 184 -9.06 -19.40 11.28
N GLY A 185 -8.68 -20.51 10.66
CA GLY A 185 -9.36 -21.07 9.47
C GLY A 185 -9.37 -20.12 8.27
N GLY A 186 -9.63 -20.60 7.06
CA GLY A 186 -9.70 -19.69 5.92
C GLY A 186 -10.38 -20.25 4.70
N ILE A 187 -10.93 -19.35 3.89
CA ILE A 187 -11.57 -19.64 2.62
C ILE A 187 -10.80 -18.90 1.53
N TYR A 188 -10.39 -19.63 0.50
CA TYR A 188 -9.75 -19.05 -0.68
C TYR A 188 -10.78 -18.29 -1.51
N ASP A 189 -10.39 -17.12 -2.01
CA ASP A 189 -11.12 -16.37 -3.02
C ASP A 189 -10.16 -16.03 -4.16
N ASN A 190 -9.81 -17.06 -4.94
CA ASN A 190 -8.78 -17.00 -5.98
C ASN A 190 -9.26 -16.32 -7.26
N HIS A 191 -9.68 -15.07 -7.14
CA HIS A 191 -10.27 -14.29 -8.21
C HIS A 191 -9.73 -12.85 -8.16
N PRO A 192 -9.56 -12.17 -9.31
CA PRO A 192 -9.34 -10.73 -9.30
C PRO A 192 -10.53 -10.01 -8.65
N ILE A 193 -10.27 -9.25 -7.59
CA ILE A 193 -11.32 -8.54 -6.85
C ILE A 193 -11.40 -7.06 -7.27
N GLY A 194 -12.59 -6.49 -7.11
CA GLY A 194 -12.83 -5.06 -7.24
C GLY A 194 -13.85 -4.55 -6.22
N VAL A 195 -14.09 -3.24 -6.24
CA VAL A 195 -15.16 -2.61 -5.44
C VAL A 195 -16.15 -1.82 -6.30
N TRP A 196 -17.41 -1.81 -5.89
CA TRP A 196 -18.44 -1.04 -6.56
C TRP A 196 -19.48 -0.50 -5.57
N TYR A 197 -20.14 0.60 -5.96
CA TYR A 197 -21.15 1.26 -5.14
C TYR A 197 -22.51 1.08 -5.77
N HIS A 198 -23.46 0.55 -5.01
CA HIS A 198 -24.84 0.34 -5.43
C HIS A 198 -25.78 0.36 -4.22
N GLY A 199 -27.04 0.77 -4.43
CA GLY A 199 -28.07 0.67 -3.37
C GLY A 199 -27.74 1.37 -2.04
N GLY A 200 -26.89 2.41 -2.04
CA GLY A 200 -26.44 3.09 -0.82
C GLY A 200 -25.27 2.42 -0.09
N LYS A 201 -24.69 1.35 -0.65
CA LYS A 201 -23.62 0.55 -0.06
C LYS A 201 -22.46 0.36 -1.04
N TRP A 202 -21.32 0.01 -0.47
CA TRP A 202 -20.18 -0.50 -1.23
C TRP A 202 -20.09 -2.01 -1.06
N SER A 203 -19.60 -2.68 -2.10
CA SER A 203 -19.38 -4.12 -2.10
C SER A 203 -18.01 -4.48 -2.65
N ILE A 204 -17.51 -5.64 -2.23
CA ILE A 204 -16.35 -6.31 -2.82
C ILE A 204 -16.89 -7.38 -3.76
N PHE A 205 -16.37 -7.49 -4.97
CA PHE A 205 -16.85 -8.44 -5.97
C PHE A 205 -15.72 -9.11 -6.73
N ASN A 206 -15.99 -10.32 -7.20
CA ASN A 206 -15.11 -11.06 -8.11
C ASN A 206 -15.36 -10.55 -9.53
N GLN A 207 -14.31 -9.99 -10.13
CA GLN A 207 -14.40 -9.31 -11.43
C GLN A 207 -14.64 -10.25 -12.60
N ASP A 208 -14.31 -11.53 -12.44
CA ASP A 208 -14.58 -12.60 -13.40
C ASP A 208 -15.99 -13.19 -13.27
N LEU A 209 -16.82 -12.59 -12.40
CA LEU A 209 -18.20 -13.02 -12.11
C LEU A 209 -18.30 -14.37 -11.41
N ALA A 210 -17.19 -14.93 -10.92
CA ALA A 210 -17.22 -16.11 -10.06
C ALA A 210 -18.01 -15.81 -8.77
N ALA A 211 -18.77 -16.79 -8.29
CA ALA A 211 -19.56 -16.62 -7.08
C ALA A 211 -18.67 -16.27 -5.87
N MET A 212 -19.10 -15.31 -5.06
CA MET A 212 -18.38 -14.90 -3.85
C MET A 212 -18.44 -16.04 -2.82
N PRO A 213 -17.30 -16.61 -2.39
CA PRO A 213 -17.32 -17.73 -1.45
C PRO A 213 -17.86 -17.32 -0.08
N VAL A 214 -18.78 -18.10 0.48
CA VAL A 214 -19.23 -17.91 1.87
C VAL A 214 -18.05 -18.16 2.81
N GLY A 215 -17.75 -17.18 3.66
CA GLY A 215 -16.63 -17.20 4.59
C GLY A 215 -15.36 -16.50 4.08
N ALA A 216 -15.29 -16.13 2.79
CA ALA A 216 -14.21 -15.28 2.29
C ALA A 216 -14.11 -13.99 3.11
N SER A 217 -12.89 -13.56 3.41
CA SER A 217 -12.65 -12.40 4.27
C SER A 217 -11.66 -11.44 3.65
N PHE A 218 -11.78 -10.16 4.00
CA PHE A 218 -11.04 -9.07 3.37
C PHE A 218 -10.63 -8.04 4.40
N ASN A 219 -9.39 -7.58 4.34
CA ASN A 219 -8.97 -6.36 4.99
C ASN A 219 -9.51 -5.18 4.17
N VAL A 220 -10.25 -4.27 4.82
CA VAL A 220 -10.90 -3.13 4.16
C VAL A 220 -10.46 -1.85 4.83
N TYR A 221 -10.02 -0.88 4.02
CA TYR A 221 -9.80 0.49 4.45
C TYR A 221 -10.70 1.44 3.66
N VAL A 222 -11.66 2.05 4.35
CA VAL A 222 -12.53 3.10 3.83
C VAL A 222 -12.03 4.46 4.31
N PHE A 223 -11.79 5.38 3.39
CA PHE A 223 -11.43 6.75 3.72
C PHE A 223 -12.13 7.77 2.82
N SER A 224 -12.20 9.01 3.29
CA SER A 224 -12.72 10.11 2.49
C SER A 224 -11.66 10.58 1.48
N TYR A 225 -12.12 11.23 0.41
CA TYR A 225 -11.25 11.88 -0.59
C TYR A 225 -10.31 12.97 -0.01
N GLN A 226 -10.45 13.30 1.27
CA GLN A 226 -9.62 14.33 1.93
C GLN A 226 -8.32 13.76 2.53
N VAL A 227 -8.10 12.45 2.48
CA VAL A 227 -6.80 11.87 2.86
C VAL A 227 -5.77 12.29 1.82
N TYR A 228 -4.73 13.00 2.25
CA TYR A 228 -3.64 13.39 1.35
C TYR A 228 -2.94 12.14 0.80
N GLY A 229 -2.93 12.00 -0.54
CA GLY A 229 -2.44 10.79 -1.21
C GLY A 229 -3.53 9.80 -1.65
N ALA A 230 -4.76 10.02 -1.23
CA ALA A 230 -5.92 9.25 -1.67
C ALA A 230 -6.61 9.93 -2.87
N PHE A 231 -6.81 9.20 -3.96
CA PHE A 231 -7.52 9.71 -5.12
C PHE A 231 -8.15 8.58 -5.93
N ARG A 232 -9.08 8.95 -6.82
CA ARG A 232 -9.60 8.04 -7.85
C ARG A 232 -8.84 8.29 -9.14
N HIS A 233 -8.36 7.22 -9.74
CA HIS A 233 -7.77 7.24 -11.07
C HIS A 233 -8.75 6.65 -12.09
N THR A 234 -8.75 7.16 -13.31
CA THR A 234 -9.53 6.63 -14.43
C THR A 234 -8.62 6.53 -15.65
N ALA A 235 -8.53 5.33 -16.21
CA ALA A 235 -7.83 5.10 -17.45
C ALA A 235 -8.54 5.81 -18.61
N ASP A 236 -7.79 6.57 -19.40
CA ASP A 236 -8.25 7.21 -20.63
C ASP A 236 -7.16 7.15 -21.72
N PRO A 237 -7.47 7.46 -23.00
CA PRO A 237 -6.50 7.35 -24.09
C PRO A 237 -5.29 8.29 -23.99
N ASN A 238 -5.34 9.33 -23.16
CA ASN A 238 -4.22 10.27 -22.96
C ASN A 238 -3.27 9.79 -21.86
N ASN A 239 -3.73 8.95 -20.94
CA ASN A 239 -2.94 8.47 -19.81
C ASN A 239 -2.62 6.98 -19.88
N SER A 240 -3.21 6.23 -20.82
CA SER A 240 -3.04 4.78 -20.94
C SER A 240 -2.25 4.39 -22.17
N VAL A 241 -1.35 3.43 -21.99
CA VAL A 241 -0.50 2.89 -23.04
C VAL A 241 -0.45 1.37 -22.84
N TYR A 242 -0.96 0.62 -23.81
CA TYR A 242 -1.07 -0.85 -23.74
C TYR A 242 -1.72 -1.34 -22.45
N ASP A 243 -0.96 -2.06 -21.63
CA ASP A 243 -1.36 -2.72 -20.38
C ASP A 243 -1.22 -1.84 -19.14
N TRP A 244 -0.92 -0.54 -19.27
CA TRP A 244 -0.82 0.35 -18.12
C TRP A 244 -1.46 1.73 -18.31
N THR A 245 -1.70 2.38 -17.18
CA THR A 245 -2.25 3.74 -17.10
C THR A 245 -1.49 4.58 -16.06
N TYR A 246 -1.03 5.76 -16.47
CA TYR A 246 -0.21 6.65 -15.66
C TYR A 246 -1.03 7.40 -14.61
N LEU A 247 -0.52 7.38 -13.38
CA LEU A 247 -1.05 8.16 -12.27
C LEU A 247 -0.50 9.59 -12.35
N ASN A 248 -1.38 10.55 -12.06
CA ASN A 248 -1.01 11.95 -11.94
C ASN A 248 -1.49 12.49 -10.58
N HIS A 249 -0.57 12.52 -9.61
CA HIS A 249 -0.84 13.05 -8.28
C HIS A 249 0.43 13.61 -7.63
N PRO A 250 0.38 14.71 -6.86
CA PRO A 250 1.57 15.29 -6.23
C PRO A 250 2.41 14.33 -5.38
N VAL A 251 1.78 13.31 -4.79
CA VAL A 251 2.49 12.29 -3.98
C VAL A 251 3.27 11.28 -4.85
N THR A 252 2.76 10.96 -6.04
CA THR A 252 3.34 9.95 -6.94
C THR A 252 4.28 10.54 -7.99
N ASN A 253 4.03 11.78 -8.43
CA ASN A 253 4.79 12.41 -9.50
C ASN A 253 6.24 12.68 -9.06
N ASN A 254 7.21 12.32 -9.92
CA ASN A 254 8.64 12.49 -9.65
C ASN A 254 9.11 11.85 -8.32
N ASN A 255 8.38 10.84 -7.83
CA ASN A 255 8.66 10.20 -6.55
C ASN A 255 8.78 8.68 -6.70
N PRO A 256 9.95 8.15 -7.11
CA PRO A 256 10.18 6.70 -7.22
C PRO A 256 10.07 5.96 -5.88
N LYS A 257 10.08 6.69 -4.76
CA LYS A 257 9.98 6.15 -3.40
C LYS A 257 8.56 6.15 -2.85
N ALA A 258 7.56 6.65 -3.58
CA ALA A 258 6.18 6.58 -3.12
C ALA A 258 5.74 5.11 -2.97
N LEU A 259 4.90 4.83 -1.98
CA LEU A 259 4.31 3.50 -1.77
C LEU A 259 2.86 3.58 -2.20
N VAL A 260 2.55 2.97 -3.33
CA VAL A 260 1.25 3.06 -4.02
C VAL A 260 0.46 1.79 -3.78
N PHE A 261 -0.76 1.97 -3.29
CA PHE A 261 -1.76 0.93 -3.09
C PHE A 261 -2.93 1.19 -4.00
N THR A 262 -3.52 0.13 -4.56
CA THR A 262 -4.66 0.28 -5.45
C THR A 262 -5.66 -0.87 -5.37
N THR A 263 -6.91 -0.56 -5.66
CA THR A 263 -7.99 -1.53 -5.82
C THR A 263 -8.84 -1.12 -7.03
N PRO A 264 -9.14 -2.04 -7.98
CA PRO A 264 -10.06 -1.77 -9.08
C PRO A 264 -11.42 -1.30 -8.57
N SER A 265 -12.01 -0.33 -9.24
CA SER A 265 -13.35 0.15 -8.93
C SER A 265 -14.22 0.16 -10.18
N TYR A 266 -15.27 -0.67 -10.19
CA TYR A 266 -16.27 -0.66 -11.25
C TYR A 266 -17.07 0.65 -11.24
N TYR A 267 -17.24 1.27 -10.07
CA TYR A 267 -17.86 2.59 -9.94
C TYR A 267 -16.81 3.71 -10.17
N PRO A 268 -17.15 4.84 -10.81
CA PRO A 268 -18.47 5.23 -11.34
C PRO A 268 -18.74 4.80 -12.78
N ASN A 269 -17.75 4.28 -13.50
CA ASN A 269 -17.82 4.18 -14.96
C ASN A 269 -18.45 2.89 -15.48
N SER A 270 -18.70 1.91 -14.61
CA SER A 270 -19.24 0.60 -14.97
C SER A 270 -18.35 -0.16 -15.96
N VAL A 271 -17.04 -0.09 -15.75
CA VAL A 271 -16.02 -0.78 -16.57
C VAL A 271 -15.27 -1.79 -15.71
N TYR A 272 -15.29 -3.06 -16.13
CA TYR A 272 -14.50 -4.11 -15.50
C TYR A 272 -13.03 -4.00 -15.91
N ASN A 273 -12.12 -4.32 -14.99
CA ASN A 273 -10.72 -4.58 -15.30
C ASN A 273 -10.33 -5.94 -14.71
N ASN A 274 -10.86 -7.02 -15.29
CA ASN A 274 -10.75 -8.39 -14.77
C ASN A 274 -9.36 -9.00 -15.00
N HIS A 275 -8.35 -8.39 -14.39
CA HIS A 275 -6.95 -8.79 -14.47
C HIS A 275 -6.31 -8.62 -13.09
N ASN A 276 -5.28 -9.41 -12.80
CA ASN A 276 -4.40 -9.12 -11.67
C ASN A 276 -3.65 -7.82 -11.98
N ILE A 277 -3.61 -6.90 -11.03
CA ILE A 277 -2.99 -5.60 -11.23
C ILE A 277 -1.73 -5.45 -10.37
N GLY A 278 -0.81 -4.64 -10.86
CA GLY A 278 0.34 -4.16 -10.10
C GLY A 278 0.56 -2.68 -10.31
N VAL A 279 1.54 -2.15 -9.61
CA VAL A 279 2.06 -0.79 -9.82
C VAL A 279 3.51 -0.83 -10.24
N TRP A 280 3.91 0.14 -11.06
CA TRP A 280 5.29 0.31 -11.48
C TRP A 280 5.63 1.78 -11.67
N TYR A 281 6.91 2.11 -11.56
CA TYR A 281 7.43 3.45 -11.75
C TYR A 281 8.27 3.54 -13.02
N TYR A 282 7.85 4.38 -13.96
CA TYR A 282 8.55 4.59 -15.23
C TYR A 282 8.40 6.05 -15.68
N ASN A 283 9.46 6.59 -16.31
CA ASN A 283 9.46 7.95 -16.86
C ASN A 283 8.94 9.02 -15.88
N SER A 284 9.46 8.98 -14.64
CA SER A 284 9.09 9.87 -13.55
C SER A 284 7.64 9.77 -13.03
N GLN A 285 6.88 8.75 -13.44
CA GLN A 285 5.49 8.55 -13.06
C GLN A 285 5.24 7.14 -12.55
N TRP A 286 4.34 7.03 -11.56
CA TRP A 286 3.75 5.74 -11.22
C TRP A 286 2.64 5.41 -12.21
N ALA A 287 2.43 4.12 -12.46
CA ALA A 287 1.33 3.61 -13.26
C ALA A 287 0.74 2.35 -12.62
N ILE A 288 -0.54 2.10 -12.90
CA ILE A 288 -1.22 0.82 -12.63
C ILE A 288 -1.19 0.02 -13.93
N PHE A 289 -0.86 -1.27 -13.85
CA PHE A 289 -0.81 -2.14 -15.03
C PHE A 289 -1.48 -3.48 -14.78
N ASN A 290 -1.92 -4.12 -15.87
CA ASN A 290 -2.44 -5.48 -15.87
C ASN A 290 -1.26 -6.45 -16.02
N GLN A 291 -1.08 -7.34 -15.05
CA GLN A 291 0.12 -8.19 -14.96
C GLN A 291 0.18 -9.28 -16.04
N ASP A 292 -0.93 -9.55 -16.72
CA ASP A 292 -1.02 -10.47 -17.85
C ASP A 292 -0.75 -9.79 -19.21
N LEU A 293 -0.35 -8.51 -19.20
CA LEU A 293 -0.10 -7.68 -20.39
C LEU A 293 -1.36 -7.39 -21.21
N SER A 294 -2.55 -7.68 -20.68
CA SER A 294 -3.82 -7.28 -21.29
C SER A 294 -3.98 -5.77 -21.21
N ALA A 295 -4.54 -5.15 -22.25
CA ALA A 295 -4.74 -3.70 -22.27
C ALA A 295 -5.61 -3.24 -21.09
N VAL A 296 -5.27 -2.10 -20.46
CA VAL A 296 -6.15 -1.50 -19.45
C VAL A 296 -7.37 -0.91 -20.18
N PRO A 297 -8.60 -1.33 -19.86
CA PRO A 297 -9.78 -0.84 -20.55
C PRO A 297 -9.96 0.66 -20.37
N ASN A 298 -10.28 1.36 -21.46
CA ASN A 298 -10.65 2.77 -21.40
C ASN A 298 -11.87 2.96 -20.48
N GLY A 299 -11.78 3.88 -19.53
CA GLY A 299 -12.79 4.13 -18.50
C GLY A 299 -12.65 3.24 -17.25
N ALA A 300 -11.74 2.27 -17.20
CA ALA A 300 -11.47 1.52 -15.97
C ALA A 300 -11.04 2.48 -14.84
N SER A 301 -11.68 2.36 -13.68
CA SER A 301 -11.39 3.19 -12.52
C SER A 301 -10.66 2.41 -11.43
N PHE A 302 -9.84 3.13 -10.66
CA PHE A 302 -9.05 2.56 -9.57
C PHE A 302 -9.08 3.50 -8.37
N ASN A 303 -9.30 2.95 -7.18
CA ASN A 303 -9.02 3.69 -5.95
C ASN A 303 -7.52 3.60 -5.70
N VAL A 304 -6.90 4.72 -5.36
CA VAL A 304 -5.45 4.80 -5.11
C VAL A 304 -5.21 5.43 -3.75
N LEU A 305 -4.28 4.85 -3.00
CA LEU A 305 -3.69 5.44 -1.80
C LEU A 305 -2.19 5.43 -1.98
N ALA A 306 -1.56 6.60 -1.94
CA ALA A 306 -0.12 6.75 -2.00
C ALA A 306 0.42 7.39 -0.73
N PHE A 307 1.48 6.79 -0.18
CA PHE A 307 2.25 7.40 0.89
C PHE A 307 3.48 8.08 0.31
N TYR A 308 3.76 9.29 0.79
CA TYR A 308 5.09 9.84 0.66
C TYR A 308 6.02 8.95 1.49
N SER A 309 7.14 8.48 0.95
CA SER A 309 8.15 7.85 1.79
C SER A 309 9.09 8.93 2.34
N PRO A 310 8.93 9.40 3.59
CA PRO A 310 10.07 9.93 4.30
C PRO A 310 11.01 8.75 4.56
N TYR A 311 12.30 8.92 4.30
CA TYR A 311 13.40 8.05 4.72
C TYR A 311 13.05 6.90 5.68
N SER A 312 13.27 5.65 5.26
CA SER A 312 13.23 4.47 6.15
C SER A 312 14.24 4.63 7.30
N PRO A 313 13.83 4.66 8.57
CA PRO A 313 14.76 4.67 9.70
C PRO A 313 15.32 3.28 10.04
N TYR A 314 15.00 2.22 9.27
CA TYR A 314 15.40 0.84 9.58
C TYR A 314 16.38 0.26 8.56
N GLN A 315 17.48 0.97 8.32
CA GLN A 315 18.74 0.39 7.86
C GLN A 315 19.74 0.60 8.98
N LYS A 316 19.73 -0.29 9.99
CA LYS A 316 20.79 -0.33 11.00
C LYS A 316 22.10 -0.72 10.30
N LYS A 317 23.11 0.15 10.42
CA LYS A 317 24.51 -0.27 10.42
C LYS A 317 24.79 -1.13 11.64
#